data_AF-A0A849CLY2-F1
#
_entry.id   AF-A0A849CLY2-F1
#
_cell.length_a   1.000
_cell.length_b   1.000
_cell.length_c   1.000
_cell.angle_alpha   90.00
_cell.angle_beta   90.00
_cell.angle_gamma   90.00
#
_symmetry.space_group_name_H-M   'P 1'
#
loop_
_entity.id
_entity.type
_entity.pdbx_description
1 polymer ?
#
loop_
_entity_poly.entity_id
_entity_poly.type
_entity_poly.pdbx_seq_one_letter_code
_entity_poly.pdbx_strand_id
1 'polypeptide(L)' 'MLDALHRWRTHSLVRWTSIREARKERGELRGSARFESEKGGREFAPGDRIVFLKNDNSRRIKNKII' A
#
# COMPACT_ATOMS: atom_id res chain seq x y z
N MET A 1 20.36 -12.34 6.74
CA MET A 1 19.98 -11.04 6.12
C MET A 1 18.59 -11.08 5.47
N LEU A 2 18.26 -12.10 4.64
CA LEU A 2 16.93 -12.24 4.01
C LEU A 2 15.77 -12.35 5.02
N ASP A 3 15.93 -13.07 6.13
CA ASP A 3 14.86 -13.23 7.14
C ASP A 3 14.48 -11.94 7.85
N ALA A 4 15.46 -11.10 8.19
CA ALA A 4 15.19 -9.82 8.86
C ALA A 4 14.39 -8.88 7.95
N LEU A 5 14.73 -8.84 6.65
CA LEU A 5 14.03 -8.05 5.66
C LEU A 5 12.60 -8.57 5.42
N HIS A 6 12.44 -9.90 5.37
CA HIS A 6 11.14 -10.55 5.19
C HIS A 6 10.24 -10.30 6.40
N ARG A 7 10.76 -10.48 7.62
CA ARG A 7 10.03 -10.29 8.87
C ARG A 7 9.62 -8.83 9.07
N TRP A 8 10.51 -7.89 8.75
CA TRP A 8 10.19 -6.46 8.79
C TRP A 8 9.11 -6.08 7.77
N ARG A 9 9.20 -6.61 6.54
CA ARG A 9 8.21 -6.39 5.48
C ARG A 9 6.83 -6.92 5.87
N THR A 10 6.74 -8.13 6.41
CA THR A 10 5.47 -8.73 6.83
C THR A 10 4.85 -7.96 8.01
N HIS A 11 5.64 -7.63 9.03
CA HIS A 11 5.15 -6.91 10.20
C HIS A 11 4.68 -5.49 9.83
N SER A 12 5.41 -4.80 8.95
CA SER A 12 4.99 -3.51 8.41
C SER A 12 3.65 -3.64 7.70
N LEU A 13 3.52 -4.59 6.76
CA LEU A 13 2.30 -4.77 5.96
C LEU A 13 1.06 -5.05 6.83
N VAL A 14 1.19 -5.95 7.82
CA VAL A 14 0.09 -6.28 8.75
C VAL A 14 -0.37 -5.04 9.51
N ARG A 15 0.58 -4.24 10.02
CA ARG A 15 0.27 -2.98 10.72
C ARG A 15 -0.43 -1.97 9.80
N TRP A 16 0.00 -1.87 8.54
CA TRP A 16 -0.62 -0.98 7.56
C TRP A 16 -2.05 -1.39 7.21
N THR A 17 -2.34 -2.68 7.07
CA THR A 17 -3.72 -3.17 6.90
C THR A 17 -4.59 -2.77 8.09
N SER A 18 -4.12 -2.94 9.33
CA SER A 18 -4.89 -2.53 10.52
C SER A 18 -5.15 -1.03 10.57
N ILE A 19 -4.16 -0.20 10.21
CA ILE A 19 -4.34 1.26 10.15
C ILE A 19 -5.34 1.66 9.07
N ARG A 20 -5.30 1.03 7.90
CA ARG A 20 -6.23 1.31 6.80
C ARG A 20 -7.67 0.98 7.20
N GLU A 21 -7.91 -0.19 7.77
CA GLU A 21 -9.27 -0.59 8.20
C GLU A 21 -9.82 0.39 9.25
N ALA A 22 -9.02 0.78 10.23
CA ALA A 22 -9.43 1.77 11.23
C ALA A 22 -9.72 3.17 10.63
N ARG A 23 -9.15 3.51 9.47
CA ARG A 23 -9.44 4.76 8.74
C ARG A 23 -10.67 4.63 7.85
N LYS A 24 -10.93 3.44 7.31
CA LYS A 24 -12.20 3.11 6.63
C LYS A 24 -13.38 3.21 7.62
N GLU A 25 -13.26 2.61 8.79
CA GLU A 25 -14.29 2.66 9.85
C GLU A 25 -14.59 4.10 10.31
N ARG A 26 -13.56 4.94 10.41
CA ARG A 26 -13.70 6.38 10.71
C ARG A 26 -14.27 7.20 9.55
N GLY A 27 -14.47 6.60 8.38
CA GLY A 27 -14.98 7.29 7.19
C GLY A 27 -13.98 8.27 6.58
N GLU A 28 -12.69 8.14 6.87
CA GLU A 28 -11.62 8.97 6.28
C GLU A 28 -11.29 8.55 4.85
N LEU A 29 -11.58 7.31 4.48
CA LEU A 29 -11.30 6.72 3.17
C LEU A 29 -12.61 6.51 2.39
N ARG A 30 -13.25 7.62 1.99
CA ARG A 30 -14.49 7.62 1.19
C ARG A 30 -14.20 7.70 -0.30
N GLY A 31 -15.09 7.14 -1.13
CA GLY A 31 -14.99 7.20 -2.58
C GLY A 31 -13.89 6.30 -3.14
N SER A 32 -13.82 5.05 -2.67
CA SER A 32 -12.84 4.10 -3.17
C SER A 32 -13.11 3.69 -4.62
N ALA A 33 -12.04 3.52 -5.38
CA ALA A 33 -12.03 3.01 -6.74
C ALA A 33 -11.30 1.67 -6.78
N ARG A 34 -11.88 0.70 -7.50
CA ARG A 34 -11.30 -0.63 -7.70
C ARG A 34 -10.68 -0.71 -9.09
N PHE A 35 -9.48 -1.26 -9.16
CA PHE A 35 -8.70 -1.43 -10.37
C PHE A 35 -8.30 -2.89 -10.51
N GLU A 36 -8.58 -3.48 -11.66
CA GLU A 36 -8.11 -4.83 -11.98
C GLU A 36 -6.69 -4.77 -12.54
N SER A 37 -5.86 -5.73 -12.14
CA SER A 37 -4.48 -5.86 -12.61
C SER A 37 -4.15 -7.33 -12.85
N GLU A 38 -3.07 -7.61 -13.57
CA GLU A 38 -2.55 -8.98 -13.77
C GLU A 38 -2.30 -9.74 -12.46
N LYS A 39 -2.13 -9.02 -11.34
CA LYS A 39 -1.90 -9.59 -10.00
C LYS A 39 -3.16 -9.60 -9.12
N GLY A 40 -4.33 -9.36 -9.70
CA GLY A 40 -5.62 -9.26 -9.02
C GLY A 40 -6.08 -7.83 -8.74
N GLY A 41 -7.33 -7.73 -8.29
CA GLY A 41 -8.00 -6.47 -7.99
C GLY A 41 -7.37 -5.72 -6.83
N ARG A 42 -7.27 -4.39 -6.97
CA ARG A 42 -6.77 -3.46 -5.94
C ARG A 42 -7.79 -2.35 -5.73
N GLU A 43 -7.97 -1.92 -4.49
CA GLU A 43 -8.88 -0.84 -4.13
C GLU A 43 -8.09 0.33 -3.52
N PHE A 44 -8.36 1.55 -3.98
CA PHE A 44 -7.74 2.79 -3.49
C PHE A 44 -8.80 3.83 -3.16
N ALA A 45 -8.60 4.58 -2.09
CA ALA A 45 -9.40 5.73 -1.69
C ALA A 45 -8.51 6.98 -1.55
N PRO A 46 -9.05 8.19 -1.79
CA PRO A 46 -8.40 9.43 -1.40
C PRO A 46 -7.88 9.38 0.05
N GLY A 47 -6.62 9.77 0.26
CA GLY A 47 -5.97 9.71 1.57
C GLY A 47 -5.24 8.39 1.88
N ASP A 48 -5.25 7.43 0.97
CA ASP A 48 -4.41 6.25 1.04
C ASP A 48 -2.92 6.58 0.90
N ARG A 49 -2.09 5.85 1.64
CA ARG A 49 -0.64 5.84 1.43
C ARG A 49 -0.27 4.68 0.52
N ILE A 50 0.55 4.95 -0.49
CA ILE A 50 0.88 3.97 -1.53
C ILE A 50 2.38 3.67 -1.46
N VAL A 51 2.72 2.39 -1.62
CA VAL A 51 4.10 1.93 -1.69
C VAL A 51 4.36 1.36 -3.08
N PHE A 52 5.35 1.92 -3.77
CA PHE A 52 5.79 1.38 -5.05
C PHE A 52 6.71 0.19 -4.85
N LEU A 53 6.41 -0.95 -5.45
CA LEU A 53 7.22 -2.16 -5.27
C LEU A 53 8.53 -2.13 -6.08
N LYS A 54 8.63 -1.28 -7.09
CA LYS A 54 9.80 -1.13 -7.96
C LYS A 54 10.03 0.35 -8.24
N ASN A 55 11.30 0.71 -8.40
CA ASN A 55 11.67 2.01 -8.93
C ASN A 55 11.34 2.06 -10.43
N ASP A 56 10.87 3.20 -10.89
CA ASP A 56 10.77 3.51 -12.32
C ASP A 56 11.40 4.88 -12.54
N ASN A 57 12.62 4.87 -13.11
CA ASN A 57 13.39 6.08 -13.35
C ASN A 57 12.78 6.96 -14.45
N SER A 58 12.09 6.36 -15.42
CA SER A 58 11.41 7.10 -16.50
C SER A 58 10.27 7.97 -15.94
N ARG A 59 9.63 7.49 -14.86
CA ARG A 59 8.54 8.17 -14.16
C ARG A 59 9.01 8.88 -12.87
N ARG A 60 10.32 8.89 -12.60
CA ARG A 60 10.95 9.39 -11.36
C ARG A 60 10.33 8.80 -10.07
N ILE A 61 9.78 7.59 -10.16
CA ILE A 61 9.18 6.87 -9.06
C ILE A 61 10.28 6.15 -8.29
N LYS A 62 10.40 6.47 -7.00
CA LYS A 62 11.24 5.73 -6.05
C LYS A 62 10.36 4.82 -5.20
N ASN A 63 10.86 3.64 -4.89
CA ASN A 63 10.31 2.67 -3.95
C ASN A 63 10.40 3.29 -2.55
N LYS A 64 9.39 4.07 -2.24
CA LYS A 64 9.18 4.73 -0.95
C LYS A 64 7.68 4.83 -0.71
N ILE A 65 7.32 5.03 0.54
CA ILE A 65 5.95 5.32 0.94
C ILE A 65 5.68 6.78 0.59
N ILE A 66 4.59 7.03 -0.14
CA ILE A 66 4.03 8.36 -0.35
C ILE A 66 2.62 8.43 0.25
#